data_AF-A0A7W0J6R0-F1
#
_entry.id   AF-A0A7W0J6R0-F1
#
_cell.length_a   1.000
_cell.length_b   1.000
_cell.length_c   1.000
_cell.angle_alpha   90.00
_cell.angle_beta   90.00
_cell.angle_gamma   90.00
#
_symmetry.space_group_name_H-M   'P 1'
#
loop_
_entity.id
_entity.type
_entity.pdbx_description
1 polymer ?
#
loop_
_entity_poly.entity_id
_entity_poly.type
_entity_poly.pdbx_seq_one_letter_code
_entity_poly.pdbx_strand_id
1 'polypeptide(L)'
;MKKNRFWVWASGIIVLTLMLSACNLTNLISQKINEETLITGEPTVATEGKPDGDLNAESVYGSAFASYEIQQVNLPDVFEGGYALPLSDDQVVGLDNEDLPLSDAQRQAILTNGFVVLPPASDPNKIYTEFYQLYESFRYSSLPVFVTTDSVFHVYHLIFDKMLR
;
A
#
# COMPACT_ATOMS: atom_id res chain seq x y z
N MET A 1 12.19 15.37 -56.55
CA MET A 1 12.46 15.61 -55.11
C MET A 1 11.34 16.38 -54.35
N LYS A 2 10.06 16.32 -54.77
CA LYS A 2 8.97 17.13 -54.17
C LYS A 2 8.04 16.35 -53.21
N LYS A 3 8.06 15.01 -53.27
CA LYS A 3 7.12 14.12 -52.56
C LYS A 3 7.43 14.00 -51.05
N ASN A 4 8.70 14.07 -50.64
CA ASN A 4 9.09 13.93 -49.22
C ASN A 4 8.75 15.17 -48.39
N ARG A 5 8.76 16.37 -49.01
CA ARG A 5 8.40 17.62 -48.31
C ARG A 5 6.91 17.65 -47.95
N PHE A 6 6.05 17.09 -48.80
CA PHE A 6 4.62 17.01 -48.53
C PHE A 6 4.30 16.06 -47.36
N TRP A 7 4.98 14.92 -47.28
CA TRP A 7 4.83 13.96 -46.17
C TRP A 7 5.32 14.52 -44.82
N VAL A 8 6.40 15.29 -44.83
CA VAL A 8 6.90 15.97 -43.62
C VAL A 8 5.91 17.04 -43.14
N TRP A 9 5.31 17.81 -44.05
CA TRP A 9 4.31 18.82 -43.70
C TRP A 9 3.00 18.20 -43.20
N ALA A 10 2.54 17.10 -43.83
CA ALA A 10 1.35 16.38 -43.39
C ALA A 10 1.54 15.78 -41.98
N SER A 11 2.71 15.19 -41.70
CA SER A 11 3.05 14.65 -40.38
C SER A 11 3.09 15.76 -39.31
N GLY A 12 3.68 16.92 -39.63
CA GLY A 12 3.74 18.06 -38.72
C GLY A 12 2.36 18.61 -38.32
N ILE A 13 1.42 18.68 -39.27
CA ILE A 13 0.05 19.14 -38.99
C ILE A 13 -0.69 18.15 -38.09
N ILE A 14 -0.52 16.84 -38.31
CA ILE A 14 -1.16 15.80 -37.49
C ILE A 14 -0.64 15.87 -36.04
N VAL A 15 0.66 16.01 -35.84
CA VAL A 15 1.27 16.14 -34.50
C VAL A 15 0.78 17.40 -33.78
N LEU A 16 0.65 18.53 -34.50
CA LEU A 16 0.14 19.77 -33.93
C LEU A 16 -1.32 19.65 -33.48
N THR A 17 -2.17 18.98 -34.28
CA THR A 17 -3.58 18.75 -33.91
C THR A 17 -3.75 17.83 -32.69
N LEU A 18 -2.84 16.85 -32.52
CA LEU A 18 -2.80 15.98 -31.33
C LEU A 18 -2.37 16.74 -30.07
N MET A 19 -1.36 17.61 -30.19
CA MET A 19 -0.92 18.50 -29.10
C MET A 19 -2.02 19.47 -28.65
N LEU A 20 -2.74 20.06 -29.62
CA LEU A 20 -3.84 20.98 -29.33
C LEU A 20 -5.06 20.28 -28.69
N SER A 21 -5.30 18.99 -28.97
CA SER A 21 -6.33 18.20 -28.26
C SER A 21 -5.92 17.81 -26.84
N ALA A 22 -4.62 17.67 -26.56
CA ALA A 22 -4.11 17.36 -25.22
C ALA A 22 -4.19 18.57 -24.26
N CYS A 23 -4.15 19.78 -24.80
CA CYS A 23 -4.45 21.01 -24.06
C CYS A 23 -5.98 21.16 -23.98
N ASN A 24 -6.58 20.50 -22.98
CA ASN A 24 -8.00 20.47 -22.62
C ASN A 24 -8.61 21.87 -22.30
N LEU A 25 -8.58 22.79 -23.28
CA LEU A 25 -8.99 24.20 -23.17
C LEU A 25 -10.51 24.34 -22.95
N THR A 26 -11.28 23.29 -23.27
CA THR A 26 -12.72 23.20 -23.02
C THR A 26 -13.05 23.14 -21.53
N ASN A 27 -12.16 22.59 -20.69
CA ASN A 27 -12.38 22.54 -19.22
C ASN A 27 -12.14 23.89 -18.52
N LEU A 28 -11.38 24.80 -19.14
CA LEU A 28 -11.07 26.11 -18.56
C LEU A 28 -12.24 27.10 -18.61
N ILE A 29 -13.24 26.83 -19.46
CA ILE A 29 -14.45 27.67 -19.61
C ILE A 29 -15.58 27.22 -18.66
N SER A 30 -15.56 25.97 -18.18
CA SER A 30 -16.64 25.42 -17.34
C SER A 30 -16.52 25.74 -15.85
N GLN A 31 -15.42 26.35 -15.41
CA GLN A 31 -15.15 26.58 -13.98
C GLN A 31 -15.67 27.92 -13.44
N LYS A 32 -16.44 28.69 -14.21
CA LYS A 32 -16.81 30.07 -13.84
C LYS A 32 -18.21 30.26 -13.23
N ILE A 33 -18.94 29.20 -12.86
CA ILE A 33 -20.21 29.37 -12.14
C ILE A 33 -20.40 28.19 -11.19
N ASN A 34 -20.25 28.44 -9.90
CA ASN A 34 -21.10 27.94 -8.80
C ASN A 34 -20.44 28.33 -7.48
N GLU A 35 -20.78 29.53 -7.03
CA GLU A 35 -20.51 30.05 -5.70
C GLU A 35 -21.72 29.63 -4.84
N GLU A 36 -21.60 28.51 -4.12
CA GLU A 36 -22.60 28.11 -3.13
C GLU A 36 -22.26 28.67 -1.75
N THR A 37 -23.31 29.22 -1.16
CA THR A 37 -23.33 30.09 0.01
C THR A 37 -22.97 29.33 1.29
N LEU A 38 -22.02 29.90 2.03
CA LEU A 38 -21.63 29.51 3.37
C LEU A 38 -22.81 29.69 4.35
N ILE A 39 -23.31 28.61 4.93
CA ILE A 39 -24.17 28.69 6.12
C ILE A 39 -23.27 28.71 7.35
N THR A 40 -23.01 29.92 7.84
CA THR A 40 -22.37 30.17 9.14
C THR A 40 -23.41 29.93 10.23
N GLY A 41 -23.50 28.69 10.71
CA GLY A 41 -24.13 28.38 11.99
C GLY A 41 -23.06 28.37 13.08
N GLU A 42 -23.02 29.41 13.90
CA GLU A 42 -22.26 29.40 15.17
C GLU A 42 -22.80 28.24 16.04
N PRO A 43 -21.94 27.34 16.55
CA PRO A 43 -22.36 26.44 17.62
C PRO A 43 -22.57 27.31 18.87
N THR A 44 -23.83 27.42 19.31
CA THR A 44 -24.15 27.94 20.63
C THR A 44 -23.40 27.11 21.66
N VAL A 45 -22.34 27.69 22.23
CA VAL A 45 -21.64 27.16 23.40
C VAL A 45 -22.65 27.13 24.53
N ALA A 46 -23.18 25.94 24.83
CA ALA A 46 -23.88 25.72 26.06
C ALA A 46 -22.91 26.06 27.20
N THR A 47 -23.29 27.02 28.03
CA THR A 47 -22.59 27.37 29.25
C THR A 47 -22.41 26.10 30.08
N GLU A 48 -21.15 25.73 30.34
CA GLU A 48 -20.82 24.66 31.27
C GLU A 48 -21.46 24.97 32.63
N GLY A 49 -22.53 24.24 32.94
CA GLY A 49 -22.97 24.10 34.31
C GLY A 49 -21.85 23.42 35.07
N LYS A 50 -21.34 24.08 36.12
CA LYS A 50 -20.46 23.48 37.12
C LYS A 50 -21.02 22.10 37.50
N PRO A 51 -20.26 21.00 37.41
CA PRO A 51 -20.74 19.72 37.90
C PRO A 51 -20.82 19.83 39.42
N ASP A 52 -22.04 20.03 39.92
CA ASP A 52 -22.39 19.78 41.31
C ASP A 52 -22.65 18.28 41.43
N GLY A 53 -21.62 17.57 41.86
CA GLY A 53 -21.64 16.13 41.97
C GLY A 53 -20.23 15.61 42.16
N ASP A 54 -20.01 14.90 43.25
CA ASP A 54 -18.83 14.07 43.48
C ASP A 54 -18.74 13.07 42.32
N LEU A 55 -17.98 13.42 41.27
CA LEU A 55 -17.77 12.57 40.10
C LEU A 55 -16.86 11.43 40.54
N ASN A 56 -17.44 10.39 41.13
CA ASN A 56 -16.74 9.14 41.31
C ASN A 56 -16.34 8.64 39.92
N ALA A 57 -15.04 8.36 39.70
CA ALA A 57 -14.52 7.86 38.44
C ALA A 57 -15.32 6.64 37.91
N GLU A 58 -15.83 5.80 38.83
CA GLU A 58 -16.70 4.65 38.53
C GLU A 58 -18.04 5.03 37.84
N SER A 59 -18.52 6.27 38.02
CA SER A 59 -19.75 6.77 37.39
C SER A 59 -19.51 7.44 36.03
N VAL A 60 -18.26 7.82 35.76
CA VAL A 60 -17.83 8.47 34.50
C VAL A 60 -17.38 7.40 33.49
N TYR A 61 -16.72 6.36 33.96
CA TYR A 61 -16.37 5.20 33.13
C TYR A 61 -17.50 4.18 33.23
N GLY A 62 -18.23 3.95 32.14
CA GLY A 62 -19.24 2.89 32.06
C GLY A 62 -18.64 1.51 32.36
N SER A 63 -19.51 0.50 32.45
CA SER A 63 -19.10 -0.91 32.63
C SER A 63 -17.89 -1.25 31.76
N ALA A 64 -16.91 -1.95 32.35
CA ALA A 64 -15.69 -2.36 31.66
C ALA A 64 -16.02 -2.88 30.25
N PHE A 65 -15.22 -2.46 29.26
CA PHE A 65 -15.31 -3.01 27.91
C PHE A 65 -15.37 -4.54 27.97
N ALA A 66 -16.13 -5.14 27.05
CA ALA A 66 -16.36 -6.58 27.02
C ALA A 66 -15.08 -7.37 27.30
N SER A 67 -15.15 -8.31 28.24
CA SER A 67 -14.00 -9.14 28.57
C SER A 67 -13.57 -9.94 27.35
N TYR A 68 -12.27 -9.95 27.05
CA TYR A 68 -11.73 -10.74 25.95
C TYR A 68 -11.85 -12.23 26.27
N GLU A 69 -12.65 -12.95 25.50
CA GLU A 69 -12.75 -14.40 25.58
C GLU A 69 -11.73 -15.06 24.66
N ILE A 70 -10.70 -15.69 25.24
CA ILE A 70 -9.73 -16.48 24.48
C ILE A 70 -10.48 -17.62 23.79
N GLN A 71 -10.49 -17.59 22.46
CA GLN A 71 -11.04 -18.70 21.68
C GLN A 71 -10.13 -19.92 21.82
N GLN A 72 -10.69 -21.04 22.25
CA GLN A 72 -9.96 -22.31 22.24
C GLN A 72 -9.77 -22.76 20.79
N VAL A 73 -8.52 -22.86 20.36
CA VAL A 73 -8.16 -23.38 19.03
C VAL A 73 -7.78 -24.85 19.15
N ASN A 74 -8.32 -25.68 18.27
CA ASN A 74 -8.03 -27.10 18.22
C ASN A 74 -6.98 -27.34 17.12
N LEU A 75 -5.71 -27.20 17.48
CA LEU A 75 -4.57 -27.40 16.59
C LEU A 75 -3.89 -28.74 16.92
N PRO A 76 -3.43 -29.50 15.92
CA PRO A 76 -2.62 -30.67 16.18
C PRO A 76 -1.29 -30.28 16.83
N ASP A 77 -0.76 -31.13 17.71
CA ASP A 77 0.54 -30.91 18.37
C ASP A 77 1.70 -30.83 17.38
N VAL A 78 1.54 -31.46 16.20
CA VAL A 78 2.53 -31.49 15.13
C VAL A 78 1.86 -31.12 13.81
N PHE A 79 2.51 -30.24 13.06
CA PHE A 79 2.11 -29.91 11.70
C PHE A 79 2.65 -30.98 10.73
N GLU A 80 1.77 -31.84 10.22
CA GLU A 80 2.13 -32.96 9.32
C GLU A 80 2.55 -32.52 7.91
N GLY A 81 2.22 -31.30 7.49
CA GLY A 81 2.49 -30.79 6.12
C GLY A 81 3.82 -30.07 5.94
N GLY A 82 4.73 -30.14 6.91
CA GLY A 82 5.97 -29.38 6.94
C GLY A 82 7.11 -30.01 6.14
N TYR A 83 8.24 -29.31 6.09
CA TYR A 83 9.53 -29.82 5.62
C TYR A 83 10.50 -29.95 6.79
N ALA A 84 11.49 -30.83 6.65
CA ALA A 84 12.59 -30.96 7.61
C ALA A 84 13.81 -30.19 7.11
N LEU A 85 14.53 -29.55 8.02
CA LEU A 85 15.82 -28.91 7.73
C LEU A 85 16.97 -29.89 7.97
N PRO A 86 18.08 -29.78 7.23
CA PRO A 86 18.30 -28.90 6.09
C PRO A 86 17.60 -29.40 4.81
N LEU A 87 17.28 -28.47 3.92
CA LEU A 87 16.70 -28.75 2.60
C LEU A 87 17.79 -29.08 1.57
N SER A 88 17.43 -29.85 0.55
CA SER A 88 18.19 -29.96 -0.70
C SER A 88 17.65 -29.01 -1.77
N ASP A 89 18.47 -28.66 -2.77
CA ASP A 89 18.11 -27.70 -3.82
C ASP A 89 16.82 -28.06 -4.57
N ASP A 90 16.58 -29.36 -4.79
CA ASP A 90 15.40 -29.88 -5.49
C ASP A 90 14.10 -29.74 -4.68
N GLN A 91 14.20 -29.46 -3.38
CA GLN A 91 13.05 -29.22 -2.50
C GLN A 91 12.58 -27.76 -2.52
N VAL A 92 13.36 -26.83 -3.09
CA VAL A 92 13.05 -25.40 -3.08
C VAL A 92 12.73 -24.89 -4.48
N VAL A 93 11.45 -24.62 -4.71
CA VAL A 93 10.99 -24.05 -5.99
C VAL A 93 11.44 -22.60 -6.12
N GLY A 94 12.05 -22.26 -7.25
CA GLY A 94 12.43 -20.89 -7.59
C GLY A 94 13.74 -20.41 -6.96
N LEU A 95 14.57 -21.32 -6.44
CA LEU A 95 15.88 -20.98 -5.89
C LEU A 95 16.80 -20.35 -6.95
N ASP A 96 16.64 -20.72 -8.21
CA ASP A 96 17.34 -20.24 -9.40
C ASP A 96 16.59 -19.15 -10.20
N ASN A 97 15.57 -18.51 -9.60
CA ASN A 97 14.77 -17.50 -10.29
C ASN A 97 15.58 -16.21 -10.55
N GLU A 98 15.61 -15.76 -11.80
CA GLU A 98 16.29 -14.52 -12.23
C GLU A 98 15.69 -13.25 -11.61
N ASP A 99 14.40 -13.28 -11.25
CA ASP A 99 13.73 -12.17 -10.54
C ASP A 99 14.21 -12.02 -9.09
N LEU A 100 14.86 -13.06 -8.52
CA LEU A 100 15.43 -13.07 -7.18
C LEU A 100 16.89 -13.56 -7.21
N PRO A 101 17.84 -12.70 -7.62
CA PRO A 101 19.24 -13.08 -7.66
C PRO A 101 19.78 -13.27 -6.23
N LEU A 102 20.05 -14.52 -5.87
CA LEU A 102 20.64 -14.91 -4.59
C LEU A 102 22.11 -15.30 -4.76
N SER A 103 22.97 -14.76 -3.89
CA SER A 103 24.35 -15.23 -3.72
C SER A 103 24.39 -16.65 -3.13
N ASP A 104 25.51 -17.35 -3.31
CA ASP A 104 25.70 -18.70 -2.78
C ASP A 104 25.49 -18.79 -1.27
N ALA A 105 25.93 -17.77 -0.52
CA ALA A 105 25.73 -17.70 0.92
C ALA A 105 24.24 -17.57 1.30
N GLN A 106 23.46 -16.83 0.52
CA GLN A 106 22.02 -16.67 0.75
C GLN A 106 21.26 -17.94 0.39
N ARG A 107 21.64 -18.61 -0.71
CA ARG A 107 21.09 -19.94 -1.07
C ARG A 107 21.36 -20.95 0.04
N GLN A 108 22.61 -21.02 0.53
CA GLN A 108 22.96 -21.91 1.63
C GLN A 108 22.20 -21.58 2.93
N ALA A 109 21.92 -20.30 3.19
CA ALA A 109 21.11 -19.88 4.33
C ALA A 109 19.67 -20.39 4.21
N ILE A 110 19.07 -20.35 3.02
CA ILE A 110 17.74 -20.92 2.75
C ILE A 110 17.77 -22.44 2.98
N LEU A 111 18.75 -23.16 2.42
CA LEU A 111 18.82 -24.61 2.56
C LEU A 111 19.01 -25.03 4.03
N THR A 112 19.81 -24.30 4.77
CA THR A 112 20.10 -24.62 6.18
C THR A 112 18.96 -24.23 7.11
N ASN A 113 18.38 -23.04 6.93
CA ASN A 113 17.47 -22.42 7.91
C ASN A 113 16.01 -22.36 7.44
N GLY A 114 15.72 -22.64 6.18
CA GLY A 114 14.41 -22.48 5.56
C GLY A 114 14.06 -21.03 5.19
N PHE A 115 14.91 -20.05 5.52
CA PHE A 115 14.72 -18.65 5.16
C PHE A 115 16.04 -17.89 5.08
N VAL A 116 16.01 -16.73 4.43
CA VAL A 116 17.08 -15.74 4.45
C VAL A 116 16.47 -14.34 4.53
N VAL A 117 17.12 -13.42 5.24
CA VAL A 117 16.71 -12.01 5.30
C VAL A 117 17.67 -11.21 4.43
N LEU A 118 17.11 -10.49 3.46
CA LEU A 118 17.86 -9.61 2.59
C LEU A 118 17.73 -8.16 3.08
N PRO A 119 18.83 -7.43 3.27
CA PRO A 119 18.73 -6.01 3.55
C PRO A 119 18.11 -5.27 2.35
N PRO A 120 17.48 -4.10 2.57
CA PRO A 120 17.06 -3.24 1.48
C PRO A 120 18.27 -2.89 0.60
N ALA A 121 18.00 -2.63 -0.69
CA ALA A 121 19.06 -2.29 -1.63
C ALA A 121 19.85 -1.06 -1.16
N SER A 122 21.18 -1.09 -1.31
CA SER A 122 22.03 0.05 -0.93
C SER A 122 21.88 1.25 -1.86
N ASP A 123 21.30 1.05 -3.05
CA ASP A 123 20.94 2.12 -3.98
C ASP A 123 19.69 2.84 -3.46
N PRO A 124 19.76 4.15 -3.13
CA PRO A 124 18.63 4.91 -2.64
C PRO A 124 17.41 4.89 -3.57
N ASN A 125 17.61 4.67 -4.87
CA ASN A 125 16.52 4.60 -5.85
C ASN A 125 15.81 3.23 -5.86
N LYS A 126 16.34 2.25 -5.12
CA LYS A 126 15.82 0.88 -5.02
C LYS A 126 15.40 0.51 -3.59
N ILE A 127 15.38 1.48 -2.68
CA ILE A 127 14.85 1.30 -1.33
C ILE A 127 13.33 1.41 -1.39
N TYR A 128 12.64 0.42 -0.82
CA TYR A 128 11.20 0.48 -0.62
C TYR A 128 10.91 1.29 0.65
N THR A 129 10.20 2.41 0.51
CA THR A 129 9.72 3.23 1.63
C THR A 129 8.37 2.77 2.13
N GLU A 130 7.59 2.13 1.27
CA GLU A 130 6.21 1.71 1.53
C GLU A 130 6.02 0.24 1.11
N PHE A 131 5.23 -0.52 1.87
CA PHE A 131 4.99 -1.95 1.56
C PHE A 131 4.45 -2.18 0.14
N TYR A 132 3.60 -1.28 -0.37
CA TYR A 132 2.99 -1.44 -1.69
C TYR A 132 4.02 -1.42 -2.84
N GLN A 133 5.15 -0.72 -2.67
CA GLN A 133 6.18 -0.63 -3.70
C GLN A 133 6.83 -1.99 -3.96
N LEU A 134 7.04 -2.77 -2.90
CA LEU A 134 7.53 -4.14 -2.99
C LEU A 134 6.51 -5.04 -3.72
N TYR A 135 5.22 -4.91 -3.40
CA TYR A 135 4.18 -5.71 -4.08
C TYR A 135 4.06 -5.37 -5.57
N GLU A 136 4.14 -4.08 -5.92
CA GLU A 136 4.11 -3.66 -7.32
C GLU A 136 5.36 -4.11 -8.09
N SER A 137 6.55 -4.12 -7.48
CA SER A 137 7.78 -4.56 -8.16
C SER A 137 7.75 -6.05 -8.55
N PHE A 138 7.04 -6.87 -7.78
CA PHE A 138 6.90 -8.31 -8.03
C PHE A 138 5.58 -8.69 -8.72
N ARG A 139 4.74 -7.71 -9.12
CA ARG A 139 3.40 -7.94 -9.68
C ARG A 139 3.36 -8.88 -10.89
N TYR A 140 4.38 -8.82 -11.74
CA TYR A 140 4.52 -9.65 -12.94
C TYR A 140 5.60 -10.73 -12.80
N SER A 141 6.15 -10.88 -11.59
CA SER A 141 7.10 -11.94 -11.29
C SER A 141 6.39 -13.27 -11.11
N SER A 142 7.13 -14.36 -11.32
CA SER A 142 6.71 -15.72 -10.98
C SER A 142 6.89 -16.03 -9.49
N LEU A 143 7.47 -15.12 -8.71
CA LEU A 143 7.72 -15.30 -7.28
C LEU A 143 6.43 -15.13 -6.46
N PRO A 144 6.10 -16.09 -5.60
CA PRO A 144 4.99 -15.93 -4.68
C PRO A 144 5.32 -14.86 -3.65
N VAL A 145 4.40 -13.90 -3.46
CA VAL A 145 4.56 -12.84 -2.49
C VAL A 145 3.68 -13.08 -1.28
N PHE A 146 4.28 -13.09 -0.09
CA PHE A 146 3.56 -13.24 1.16
C PHE A 146 3.05 -11.88 1.65
N VAL A 147 1.73 -11.73 1.78
CA VAL A 147 1.07 -10.51 2.28
C VAL A 147 0.70 -10.73 3.74
N THR A 148 1.22 -9.88 4.63
CA THR A 148 0.95 -9.95 6.08
C THR A 148 -0.21 -9.04 6.47
N THR A 149 -0.78 -9.26 7.66
CA THR A 149 -1.77 -8.35 8.24
C THR A 149 -1.21 -6.94 8.44
N ASP A 150 0.08 -6.82 8.76
CA ASP A 150 0.74 -5.55 8.99
C ASP A 150 0.82 -4.70 7.72
N SER A 151 1.08 -5.33 6.56
CA SER A 151 1.11 -4.59 5.29
C SER A 151 -0.28 -4.11 4.88
N VAL A 152 -1.33 -4.87 5.20
CA VAL A 152 -2.72 -4.45 5.02
C VAL A 152 -3.07 -3.29 5.95
N PHE A 153 -2.73 -3.38 7.25
CA PHE A 153 -2.99 -2.30 8.21
C PHE A 153 -2.23 -1.02 7.87
N HIS A 154 -1.01 -1.13 7.37
CA HIS A 154 -0.25 0.01 6.87
C HIS A 154 -1.01 0.78 5.78
N VAL A 155 -1.58 0.07 4.80
CA VAL A 155 -2.40 0.70 3.75
C VAL A 155 -3.65 1.36 4.31
N TYR A 156 -4.32 0.73 5.28
CA TYR A 156 -5.46 1.36 5.96
C TYR A 156 -5.08 2.67 6.64
N HIS A 157 -3.94 2.73 7.34
CA HIS A 157 -3.47 3.97 7.95
C HIS A 157 -3.27 5.10 6.93
N LEU A 158 -2.69 4.78 5.76
CA LEU A 158 -2.54 5.76 4.67
C LEU A 158 -3.89 6.28 4.15
N ILE A 159 -4.88 5.40 4.01
CA ILE A 159 -6.23 5.78 3.55
C ILE A 159 -6.94 6.65 4.59
N PHE A 160 -6.88 6.29 5.87
CA PHE A 160 -7.49 7.09 6.94
C PHE A 160 -6.88 8.49 7.03
N ASP A 161 -5.55 8.61 6.97
CA ASP A 161 -4.88 9.92 6.93
C ASP A 161 -5.37 10.76 5.74
N LYS A 162 -5.55 10.12 4.57
CA LYS A 162 -6.04 10.82 3.37
C LYS A 162 -7.50 11.24 3.46
N MET A 163 -8.37 10.42 4.08
CA MET A 163 -9.80 10.71 4.18
C MET A 163 -10.12 11.75 5.25
N LEU A 164 -9.30 11.86 6.30
CA LEU A 164 -9.51 12.79 7.42
C LEU A 164 -8.86 14.17 7.21
N ARG A 165 -8.29 14.42 6.02
CA ARG A 165 -7.59 15.66 5.68
C ARG A 165 -8.44 16.62 4.84
#